data_AF-A0A917DJ71-F1
#
_entry.id   AF-A0A917DJ71-F1
#
_cell.length_a   1.000
_cell.length_b   1.000
_cell.length_c   1.000
_cell.angle_alpha   90.00
_cell.angle_beta   90.00
_cell.angle_gamma   90.00
#
_symmetry.space_group_name_H-M   'P 1'
#
loop_
_entity.id
_entity.type
_entity.pdbx_description
1 polymer ?
#
loop_
_entity_poly.entity_id
_entity_poly.type
_entity_poly.pdbx_seq_one_letter_code
_entity_poly.pdbx_strand_id
1 'polypeptide(L)'
;MARKSGSDPAKLATDAMWLWAESWYVIAMRSWMIMAGDPRAQREANLMVAEKVRAAAELSFMAMTGSLGVGDKAVERTIEHVGRKVTANRRRLSKGK
;
A
#
# COMPACT_ATOMS: atom_id res chain seq x y z
N MET A 1 25.76 25.65 -8.05
CA MET A 1 24.82 25.58 -9.19
C MET A 1 23.88 24.38 -9.00
N ALA A 2 22.57 24.68 -8.92
CA ALA A 2 21.38 23.85 -9.15
C ALA A 2 21.39 22.36 -8.72
N ARG A 3 20.84 22.09 -7.53
CA ARG A 3 20.24 20.79 -7.17
C ARG A 3 18.94 20.64 -7.99
N LYS A 4 19.01 19.95 -9.14
CA LYS A 4 17.86 19.71 -10.02
C LYS A 4 17.11 18.45 -9.58
N SER A 5 16.04 18.68 -8.81
CA SER A 5 14.84 17.88 -8.55
C SER A 5 14.97 16.35 -8.52
N GLY A 6 15.14 15.80 -7.31
CA GLY A 6 14.30 14.67 -6.90
C GLY A 6 12.84 15.12 -6.86
N SER A 7 11.91 14.18 -6.96
CA SER A 7 10.45 14.33 -7.03
C SER A 7 9.87 15.58 -6.34
N ASP A 8 8.91 16.24 -7.01
CA ASP A 8 8.18 17.39 -6.45
C ASP A 8 7.56 17.00 -5.09
N PRO A 9 7.96 17.64 -3.97
CA PRO A 9 7.47 17.30 -2.64
C PRO A 9 5.95 17.45 -2.53
N ALA A 10 5.33 18.36 -3.29
CA ALA A 10 3.88 18.51 -3.33
C ALA A 10 3.22 17.29 -4.00
N LYS A 11 3.82 16.76 -5.06
CA LYS A 11 3.36 15.53 -5.71
C LYS A 11 3.49 14.33 -4.77
N LEU A 12 4.63 14.15 -4.10
CA LEU A 12 4.81 13.06 -3.13
C LEU A 12 3.80 13.13 -2.00
N ALA A 13 3.54 14.33 -1.47
CA ALA A 13 2.53 14.53 -0.44
C ALA A 13 1.13 14.15 -0.96
N THR A 14 0.78 14.55 -2.18
CA THR A 14 -0.50 14.20 -2.81
C THR A 14 -0.64 12.69 -3.02
N ASP A 15 0.40 12.03 -3.52
CA ASP A 15 0.42 10.57 -3.73
C ASP A 15 0.30 9.83 -2.39
N ALA A 16 0.97 10.31 -1.34
CA ALA A 16 0.84 9.77 0.01
C ALA A 16 -0.57 9.97 0.60
N MET A 17 -1.19 11.13 0.38
CA MET A 17 -2.58 11.40 0.80
C MET A 17 -3.57 10.48 0.09
N TRP A 18 -3.37 10.25 -1.21
CA TRP A 18 -4.20 9.30 -1.96
C TRP A 18 -4.04 7.87 -1.43
N LEU A 19 -2.80 7.44 -1.20
CA LEU A 19 -2.51 6.14 -0.61
C LEU A 19 -3.17 5.98 0.78
N TRP A 20 -3.13 7.04 1.60
CA TRP A 20 -3.78 7.07 2.90
C TRP A 20 -5.30 6.90 2.78
N ALA A 21 -5.95 7.63 1.86
CA ALA A 21 -7.39 7.51 1.63
C ALA A 21 -7.79 6.12 1.13
N GLU A 22 -7.03 5.53 0.19
CA GLU A 22 -7.29 4.16 -0.27
C GLU A 22 -7.13 3.13 0.85
N SER A 23 -6.13 3.33 1.72
CA SER A 23 -5.88 2.44 2.85
C SER A 23 -7.06 2.47 3.84
N TRP A 24 -7.60 3.66 4.14
CA TRP A 24 -8.80 3.80 4.97
C TRP A 24 -10.02 3.12 4.36
N TYR A 25 -10.22 3.25 3.05
CA TYR A 25 -11.32 2.59 2.36
C TYR A 25 -11.23 1.06 2.48
N VAL A 26 -10.02 0.50 2.31
CA VAL A 26 -9.78 -0.94 2.48
C VAL A 26 -10.05 -1.40 3.92
N ILE A 27 -9.60 -0.64 4.91
CA ILE A 27 -9.86 -0.92 6.33
C ILE A 27 -11.36 -0.92 6.60
N ALA A 28 -12.07 0.12 6.16
CA ALA A 28 -13.52 0.23 6.33
C ALA A 28 -14.25 -0.97 5.73
N MET A 29 -13.99 -1.34 4.47
CA MET A 29 -14.64 -2.49 3.83
C MET A 29 -14.44 -3.79 4.61
N ARG A 30 -13.28 -3.99 5.21
CA ARG A 30 -12.97 -5.19 6.00
C ARG A 30 -13.68 -5.20 7.33
N SER A 31 -13.71 -4.06 8.02
CA SER A 31 -14.52 -3.89 9.23
C SER A 31 -15.99 -4.18 8.94
N TRP A 32 -16.51 -3.70 7.81
CA TRP A 32 -17.88 -3.96 7.37
C TRP A 32 -18.13 -5.45 7.07
N MET A 33 -17.24 -6.12 6.34
CA MET A 33 -17.35 -7.55 6.04
C MET A 33 -17.36 -8.41 7.33
N ILE A 34 -16.54 -8.04 8.32
CA ILE A 34 -16.53 -8.69 9.64
C ILE A 34 -17.85 -8.44 10.38
N MET A 35 -18.31 -7.18 10.45
CA MET A 35 -19.57 -6.82 11.11
C MET A 35 -20.80 -7.46 10.46
N ALA A 36 -20.80 -7.61 9.14
CA ALA A 36 -21.86 -8.25 8.38
C ALA A 36 -21.91 -9.79 8.58
N GLY A 37 -20.93 -10.36 9.29
CA GLY A 37 -20.85 -11.80 9.52
C GLY A 37 -20.56 -12.60 8.25
N ASP A 38 -19.89 -12.02 7.25
CA ASP A 38 -19.59 -12.70 6.00
C ASP A 38 -18.73 -13.96 6.29
N PRO A 39 -19.16 -15.17 5.89
CA PRO A 39 -18.39 -16.40 6.10
C PRO A 39 -16.97 -16.37 5.52
N ARG A 40 -16.70 -15.48 4.55
CA ARG A 40 -15.39 -15.30 3.93
C ARG A 40 -14.47 -14.39 4.74
N ALA A 41 -14.96 -13.72 5.78
CA ALA A 41 -14.20 -12.76 6.56
C ALA A 41 -12.92 -13.38 7.14
N GLN A 42 -12.96 -14.63 7.62
CA GLN A 42 -11.79 -15.33 8.14
C GLN A 42 -10.75 -15.60 7.05
N ARG A 43 -11.19 -16.02 5.86
CA ARG A 43 -10.29 -16.28 4.73
C ARG A 43 -9.59 -14.99 4.28
N GLU A 44 -10.35 -13.91 4.18
CA GLU A 44 -9.80 -12.60 3.82
C GLU A 44 -8.88 -12.04 4.93
N ALA A 45 -9.16 -12.30 6.21
CA ALA A 45 -8.25 -11.98 7.32
C ALA A 45 -6.90 -12.72 7.23
N ASN A 46 -6.91 -14.01 6.90
CA ASN A 46 -5.68 -14.76 6.70
C ASN A 46 -4.89 -14.23 5.50
N LEU A 47 -5.58 -13.93 4.40
CA LEU A 47 -4.97 -13.39 3.19
C LEU A 47 -4.38 -11.99 3.42
N MET A 48 -5.05 -11.14 4.20
CA MET A 48 -4.52 -9.86 4.66
C MET A 48 -3.17 -9.96 5.35
N VAL A 49 -3.05 -10.88 6.31
CA VAL A 49 -1.82 -11.05 7.09
C VAL A 49 -0.70 -11.53 6.16
N ALA A 50 -0.98 -12.52 5.31
CA ALA A 50 -0.01 -12.99 4.32
C ALA A 50 0.46 -11.87 3.37
N GLU A 51 -0.46 -11.02 2.90
CA GLU A 51 -0.13 -9.88 2.05
C GLU A 51 0.71 -8.82 2.76
N LYS A 52 0.42 -8.50 4.03
CA LYS A 52 1.21 -7.57 4.84
C LYS A 52 2.63 -8.09 5.07
N VAL A 53 2.76 -9.36 5.45
CA VAL A 53 4.07 -10.01 5.65
C VAL A 53 4.86 -10.02 4.35
N ARG A 54 4.23 -10.35 3.23
CA ARG A 54 4.87 -10.35 1.92
C ARG A 54 5.31 -8.95 1.50
N ALA A 55 4.46 -7.93 1.65
CA ALA A 55 4.81 -6.55 1.31
C ALA A 55 5.96 -6.03 2.18
N ALA A 56 5.97 -6.36 3.48
CA ALA A 56 7.08 -6.02 4.37
C ALA A 56 8.38 -6.71 3.95
N ALA A 57 8.34 -8.00 3.61
CA ALA A 57 9.50 -8.73 3.12
C ALA A 57 10.03 -8.17 1.79
N GLU A 58 9.12 -7.84 0.85
CA GLU A 58 9.47 -7.20 -0.42
C GLU A 58 10.12 -5.83 -0.19
N LEU A 59 9.60 -5.00 0.71
CA LEU A 59 10.20 -3.71 1.09
C LEU A 59 11.58 -3.85 1.73
N SER A 60 11.73 -4.77 2.69
CA SER A 60 13.02 -5.05 3.32
C SER A 60 14.05 -5.54 2.31
N PHE A 61 13.64 -6.42 1.38
CA PHE A 61 14.51 -6.87 0.29
C PHE A 61 14.90 -5.71 -0.63
N MET A 62 13.94 -4.83 -0.98
CA MET A 62 14.23 -3.67 -1.80
C MET A 62 15.19 -2.68 -1.11
N ALA A 63 15.07 -2.53 0.21
CA ALA A 63 15.99 -1.73 1.02
C ALA A 63 17.39 -2.35 1.05
N MET A 64 17.50 -3.65 1.35
CA MET A 64 18.77 -4.38 1.41
C MET A 64 19.52 -4.39 0.08
N THR A 65 18.80 -4.51 -1.04
CA THR A 65 19.38 -4.49 -2.39
C THR A 65 19.66 -3.09 -2.91
N GLY A 66 19.28 -2.04 -2.18
CA GLY A 66 19.39 -0.65 -2.63
C GLY A 66 18.42 -0.28 -3.75
N SER A 67 17.47 -1.15 -4.10
CA SER A 67 16.50 -0.90 -5.17
C SER A 67 15.42 0.12 -4.80
N LEU A 68 15.30 0.53 -3.54
CA LEU A 68 14.55 1.74 -3.16
C LEU A 68 15.27 3.02 -3.58
N GLY A 69 16.61 3.01 -3.72
CA GLY A 69 17.40 4.24 -3.87
C GLY A 69 17.51 5.00 -2.54
N VAL A 70 17.78 6.31 -2.62
CA VAL A 70 18.02 7.19 -1.47
C VAL A 70 17.20 8.48 -1.55
N GLY A 71 16.91 9.08 -0.39
CA GLY A 71 16.15 10.33 -0.29
C GLY A 71 14.75 10.21 -0.91
N ASP A 72 14.33 11.23 -1.66
CA ASP A 72 12.98 11.33 -2.23
C ASP A 72 12.63 10.16 -3.17
N LYS A 73 13.62 9.56 -3.85
CA LYS A 73 13.41 8.37 -4.70
C LYS A 73 13.01 7.13 -3.89
N ALA A 74 13.55 6.98 -2.68
CA ALA A 74 13.16 5.89 -1.78
C ALA A 74 11.72 6.04 -1.32
N VAL A 75 11.30 7.27 -1.04
CA VAL A 75 9.92 7.59 -0.67
C VAL A 75 8.97 7.30 -1.84
N GLU A 76 9.29 7.80 -3.04
CA GLU A 76 8.47 7.57 -4.25
C GLU A 76 8.28 6.08 -4.54
N ARG A 77 9.36 5.29 -4.55
CA ARG A 77 9.30 3.84 -4.81
C ARG A 77 8.55 3.08 -3.72
N THR A 78 8.66 3.54 -2.47
CA THR A 78 7.89 2.96 -1.37
C THR A 78 6.39 3.22 -1.55
N ILE A 79 6.00 4.46 -1.84
CA ILE A 79 4.60 4.84 -2.10
C ILE A 79 4.05 4.06 -3.30
N GLU A 80 4.79 3.96 -4.39
CA GLU A 80 4.37 3.22 -5.58
C GLU A 80 4.19 1.72 -5.28
N HIS A 81 5.16 1.12 -4.57
CA HIS A 81 5.09 -0.30 -4.21
C HIS A 81 3.88 -0.60 -3.31
N VAL A 82 3.72 0.17 -2.22
CA VAL A 82 2.61 -0.02 -1.27
C VAL A 82 1.27 0.31 -1.94
N GLY A 83 1.21 1.37 -2.73
CA GLY A 83 0.01 1.79 -3.46
C GLY A 83 -0.52 0.71 -4.38
N ARG A 84 0.34 0.05 -5.18
CA ARG A 84 -0.08 -1.08 -6.00
C ARG A 84 -0.75 -2.19 -5.19
N LYS A 85 -0.23 -2.50 -4.00
CA LYS A 85 -0.81 -3.54 -3.12
C LYS A 85 -2.17 -3.08 -2.56
N VAL A 86 -2.29 -1.82 -2.12
CA VAL A 86 -3.56 -1.27 -1.60
C VAL A 86 -4.63 -1.20 -2.69
N THR A 87 -4.29 -0.74 -3.89
CA THR A 87 -5.22 -0.71 -5.02
C THR A 87 -5.67 -2.12 -5.42
N ALA A 88 -4.78 -3.11 -5.43
CA ALA A 88 -5.14 -4.50 -5.67
C ALA A 88 -6.13 -5.04 -4.63
N ASN A 89 -5.91 -4.70 -3.35
CA ASN A 89 -6.79 -5.03 -2.24
C ASN A 89 -8.18 -4.40 -2.41
N ARG A 90 -8.23 -3.09 -2.70
CA ARG A 90 -9.46 -2.36 -2.97
C ARG A 90 -10.26 -3.02 -4.10
N ARG A 91 -9.61 -3.34 -5.22
CA ARG A 91 -10.23 -3.99 -6.38
C ARG A 91 -10.76 -5.39 -6.07
N ARG A 92 -10.11 -6.14 -5.17
CA ARG A 92 -10.59 -7.46 -4.74
C ARG A 92 -11.85 -7.32 -3.89
N LEU A 93 -11.78 -6.49 -2.86
CA LEU A 93 -12.88 -6.26 -1.93
C LEU A 93 -14.11 -5.66 -2.63
N SER A 94 -13.92 -4.75 -3.58
CA SER A 94 -15.03 -4.18 -4.36
C SER A 94 -15.72 -5.19 -5.28
N LYS A 95 -15.06 -6.30 -5.63
CA LYS A 95 -15.64 -7.36 -6.46
C LYS A 95 -16.46 -8.36 -5.65
N GLY A 96 -16.49 -8.22 -4.32
CA GLY A 96 -17.26 -9.10 -3.43
C GLY A 96 -16.96 -10.58 -3.67
N LYS A 97 -15.73 -10.95 -4.00
CA LYS A 97 -15.25 -12.35 -4.10
C LYS A 97 -14.56 -12.76 -2.82
#